data_AF-A0A6N2ZJX4-F1
#
_entry.id   AF-A0A6N2ZJX4-F1
#
_cell.length_a   1.000
_cell.length_b   1.000
_cell.length_c   1.000
_cell.angle_alpha   90.00
_cell.angle_beta   90.00
_cell.angle_gamma   90.00
#
_symmetry.space_group_name_H-M   'P 1'
#
loop_
_entity.id
_entity.type
_entity.pdbx_description
1 polymer ?
#
loop_
_entity_poly.entity_id
_entity_poly.type
_entity_poly.pdbx_seq_one_letter_code
_entity_poly.pdbx_strand_id
1 'polypeptide(L)'
;MKKLVKILINIICIITLIFSSLSIYIKLSEYKKADEVYTELRENTINNSKYQELYDKNNDYRFWLKINNVNIDYPVVQGYNNDFYLTHDFYKNYLPLGSIFMDYRNNFENDKSLIVYGHYMKNKTMFGQLENYTDEVFFKENNLVEINYKVQTYTYEIFSVYTADLINRDYLSIHFNNNDEFKYSLNYIT
;
A
#
# COMPACT_ATOMS: atom_id res chain seq x y z
N MET A 1 15.99 53.03 -3.60
CA MET A 1 16.22 51.73 -4.29
C MET A 1 16.41 50.57 -3.31
N LYS A 2 17.43 50.55 -2.43
CA LYS A 2 17.66 49.43 -1.49
C LYS A 2 16.47 49.06 -0.57
N LYS A 3 15.68 50.05 -0.11
CA LYS A 3 14.48 49.83 0.74
C LYS A 3 13.34 49.14 -0.01
N LEU A 4 13.08 49.54 -1.26
CA LEU A 4 12.06 48.92 -2.12
C LEU A 4 12.42 47.47 -2.47
N VAL A 5 13.70 47.21 -2.75
CA VAL A 5 14.20 45.84 -3.01
C VAL A 5 13.99 44.94 -1.79
N LYS A 6 14.30 45.41 -0.58
CA LYS A 6 14.04 44.66 0.66
C LYS A 6 12.55 44.37 0.87
N ILE A 7 11.67 45.34 0.59
CA ILE A 7 10.23 45.15 0.71
C ILE A 7 9.75 44.08 -0.28
N LEU A 8 10.20 44.12 -1.53
CA LEU A 8 9.85 43.13 -2.55
C LEU A 8 10.32 41.72 -2.16
N ILE A 9 11.56 41.59 -1.68
CA ILE A 9 12.09 40.31 -1.19
C ILE A 9 11.22 39.77 -0.04
N ASN A 10 10.87 40.62 0.93
CA ASN A 10 10.02 40.20 2.05
C ASN A 10 8.64 39.73 1.59
N ILE A 11 8.02 40.41 0.60
CA ILE A 11 6.74 40.00 0.02
C ILE A 11 6.86 38.63 -0.64
N ILE A 12 7.91 38.39 -1.43
CA ILE A 12 8.16 37.10 -2.08
C ILE A 12 8.33 36.00 -1.01
N CYS A 13 9.12 36.25 0.04
CA CYS A 13 9.29 35.31 1.15
C CYS A 13 7.95 34.98 1.82
N ILE A 14 7.10 35.99 2.11
CA ILE A 14 5.78 35.78 2.70
C ILE A 14 4.89 34.93 1.78
N ILE A 15 4.87 35.22 0.48
CA ILE A 15 4.09 34.43 -0.50
C ILE A 15 4.57 32.97 -0.50
N THR A 16 5.88 32.73 -0.53
CA THR A 16 6.43 31.35 -0.50
C THR A 16 6.10 30.61 0.80
N LEU A 17 6.10 31.30 1.94
CA LEU A 17 5.72 30.73 3.24
C LEU A 17 4.23 30.37 3.28
N ILE A 18 3.36 31.24 2.77
CA ILE A 18 1.91 30.99 2.69
C ILE A 18 1.65 29.79 1.78
N PHE A 19 2.27 29.75 0.59
CA PHE A 19 2.12 28.64 -0.34
C PHE A 19 2.58 27.32 0.28
N SER A 20 3.76 27.30 0.91
CA SER A 20 4.29 26.10 1.56
C SER A 20 3.40 25.63 2.71
N SER A 21 2.89 26.56 3.53
CA SER A 21 1.98 26.26 4.64
C SER A 21 0.66 25.66 4.14
N LEU A 22 0.12 26.20 3.03
CA LEU A 22 -1.09 25.69 2.40
C LEU A 22 -0.87 24.27 1.85
N SER A 23 0.26 24.01 1.19
CA SER A 23 0.61 22.68 0.69
C SER A 23 0.76 21.65 1.82
N ILE A 24 1.39 22.04 2.94
CA ILE A 24 1.51 21.18 4.12
C ILE A 24 0.13 20.87 4.71
N TYR A 25 -0.73 21.89 4.85
CA TYR A 25 -2.10 21.71 5.35
C TYR A 25 -2.91 20.74 4.48
N ILE A 26 -2.88 20.91 3.15
CA ILE A 26 -3.56 20.02 2.22
C ILE A 26 -3.07 18.58 2.42
N LYS A 27 -1.76 18.36 2.44
CA LYS A 27 -1.18 17.03 2.63
C LYS A 27 -1.60 16.39 3.96
N LEU A 28 -1.56 17.16 5.07
CA LEU A 28 -2.01 16.68 6.37
C LEU A 28 -3.51 16.33 6.38
N SER A 29 -4.34 17.10 5.68
CA SER A 29 -5.76 16.81 5.55
C SER A 29 -6.03 15.53 4.75
N GLU A 30 -5.23 15.25 3.71
CA GLU A 30 -5.31 14.02 2.93
C GLU A 30 -4.90 12.79 3.77
N TYR A 31 -3.84 12.89 4.56
CA TYR A 31 -3.45 11.85 5.52
C TYR A 31 -4.59 11.54 6.49
N LYS A 32 -5.20 12.58 7.06
CA LYS A 32 -6.30 12.41 8.01
C LYS A 32 -7.50 11.72 7.36
N LYS A 33 -7.89 12.16 6.16
CA LYS A 33 -9.00 11.56 5.41
C LYS A 33 -8.77 10.07 5.13
N ALA A 34 -7.56 9.70 4.73
CA ALA A 34 -7.24 8.29 4.49
C ALA A 34 -7.32 7.44 5.75
N ASP A 35 -6.78 7.95 6.86
CA ASP A 35 -6.81 7.27 8.15
C ASP A 35 -8.25 7.07 8.65
N GLU A 36 -9.10 8.08 8.51
CA GLU A 36 -10.54 8.00 8.81
C GLU A 36 -11.22 6.91 7.97
N VAL A 37 -11.04 6.91 6.64
CA VAL A 37 -11.66 5.92 5.73
C VAL A 37 -11.25 4.49 6.07
N TYR A 38 -9.96 4.23 6.29
CA TYR A 38 -9.48 2.88 6.55
C TYR A 38 -9.73 2.41 7.99
N THR A 39 -9.78 3.33 8.95
CA THR A 39 -10.20 3.00 10.32
C THR A 39 -11.67 2.59 10.34
N GLU A 40 -12.55 3.36 9.69
CA GLU A 40 -13.97 3.02 9.57
C GLU A 40 -14.17 1.66 8.87
N LEU A 41 -13.46 1.40 7.76
CA LEU A 41 -13.52 0.12 7.06
C LEU A 41 -13.11 -1.06 7.94
N ARG A 42 -12.03 -0.89 8.72
CA ARG A 42 -11.50 -1.90 9.64
C ARG A 42 -12.48 -2.20 10.77
N GLU A 43 -12.98 -1.16 11.46
CA GLU A 43 -13.93 -1.30 12.56
C GLU A 43 -15.24 -1.94 12.11
N ASN A 44 -15.74 -1.57 10.93
CA ASN A 44 -16.92 -2.19 10.33
C ASN A 44 -16.68 -3.65 9.91
N THR A 45 -15.43 -4.07 9.72
CA THR A 45 -15.07 -5.43 9.28
C THR A 45 -14.82 -6.39 10.45
N ILE A 46 -14.22 -5.90 11.54
CA ILE A 46 -13.96 -6.67 12.78
C ILE A 46 -15.27 -7.27 13.36
N ASN A 47 -16.42 -6.67 13.08
CA ASN A 47 -17.74 -7.15 13.50
C ASN A 47 -18.32 -8.29 12.62
N ASN A 48 -17.48 -9.20 12.10
CA ASN A 48 -17.83 -10.34 11.23
C ASN A 48 -18.33 -9.96 9.83
N SER A 49 -17.80 -8.91 9.19
CA SER A 49 -18.17 -8.68 7.79
C SER A 49 -17.67 -9.84 6.94
N LYS A 50 -18.61 -10.52 6.27
CA LYS A 50 -18.28 -11.63 5.38
C LYS A 50 -17.66 -11.06 4.12
N TYR A 51 -16.79 -11.83 3.47
CA TYR A 51 -16.22 -11.50 2.16
C TYR A 51 -17.23 -10.87 1.19
N GLN A 52 -18.45 -11.43 1.14
CA GLN A 52 -19.51 -10.96 0.25
C GLN A 52 -19.93 -9.50 0.53
N GLU A 53 -19.98 -9.07 1.79
CA GLU A 53 -20.39 -7.70 2.13
C GLU A 53 -19.39 -6.66 1.66
N LEU A 54 -18.09 -6.97 1.75
CA LEU A 54 -17.03 -6.11 1.22
C LEU A 54 -17.05 -6.13 -0.32
N TYR A 55 -17.26 -7.30 -0.91
CA TYR A 55 -17.39 -7.43 -2.36
C TYR A 55 -18.60 -6.67 -2.93
N ASP A 56 -19.72 -6.64 -2.21
CA ASP A 56 -20.92 -5.90 -2.60
C ASP A 56 -20.71 -4.38 -2.53
N LYS A 57 -19.87 -3.91 -1.59
CA LYS A 57 -19.46 -2.49 -1.51
C LYS A 57 -18.47 -2.11 -2.62
N ASN A 58 -17.54 -3.01 -2.95
CA ASN A 58 -16.63 -2.85 -4.06
C ASN A 58 -16.30 -4.21 -4.70
N ASN A 59 -16.75 -4.40 -5.94
CA ASN A 59 -16.51 -5.62 -6.73
C ASN A 59 -15.04 -5.84 -7.13
N ASP A 60 -14.18 -4.85 -6.92
CA ASP A 60 -12.74 -4.99 -7.08
C ASP A 60 -12.09 -5.59 -5.83
N TYR A 61 -12.81 -5.74 -4.71
CA TYR A 61 -12.29 -6.42 -3.52
C TYR A 61 -11.85 -7.86 -3.83
N ARG A 62 -10.71 -8.26 -3.26
CA ARG A 62 -10.12 -9.59 -3.46
C ARG A 62 -9.84 -10.33 -2.17
N PHE A 63 -9.26 -9.69 -1.17
CA PHE A 63 -8.98 -10.33 0.12
C PHE A 63 -8.64 -9.29 1.16
N TRP A 64 -8.58 -9.71 2.41
CA TRP A 64 -8.06 -8.87 3.49
C TRP A 64 -6.62 -9.25 3.79
N LEU A 65 -5.72 -8.27 3.88
CA LEU A 65 -4.32 -8.45 4.23
C LEU A 65 -4.09 -7.95 5.65
N LYS A 66 -3.56 -8.81 6.51
CA LYS A 66 -3.23 -8.47 7.89
C LYS A 66 -1.82 -8.96 8.24
N ILE A 67 -1.05 -8.13 8.90
CA ILE A 67 0.29 -8.47 9.40
C ILE A 67 0.34 -7.99 10.84
N ASN A 68 0.53 -8.92 11.78
CA ASN A 68 0.57 -8.57 13.20
C ASN A 68 1.81 -7.73 13.52
N ASN A 69 1.73 -6.91 14.58
CA ASN A 69 2.82 -6.04 15.07
C ASN A 69 3.31 -4.96 14.08
N VAL A 70 2.63 -4.81 12.95
CA VAL A 70 2.62 -3.61 12.11
C VAL A 70 1.18 -3.16 11.87
N ASN A 71 0.97 -1.91 11.48
CA ASN A 71 -0.34 -1.34 11.20
C ASN A 71 -0.84 -1.69 9.78
N ILE A 72 -0.57 -2.91 9.33
CA ILE A 72 -1.04 -3.44 8.05
C ILE A 72 -2.22 -4.37 8.32
N ASP A 73 -3.40 -3.86 8.06
CA ASP A 73 -4.66 -4.54 8.27
C ASP A 73 -5.69 -3.84 7.37
N TYR A 74 -5.74 -4.25 6.11
CA TYR A 74 -6.38 -3.49 5.04
C TYR A 74 -7.13 -4.41 4.05
N PRO A 75 -8.23 -3.93 3.45
CA PRO A 75 -8.80 -4.60 2.29
C PRO A 75 -7.88 -4.42 1.09
N VAL A 76 -7.71 -5.49 0.32
CA VAL A 76 -6.98 -5.50 -0.94
C VAL A 76 -7.97 -5.54 -2.09
N VAL A 77 -7.82 -4.58 -3.00
CA VAL A 77 -8.63 -4.44 -4.21
C VAL A 77 -7.78 -4.76 -5.45
N GLN A 78 -8.40 -5.02 -6.59
CA GLN A 78 -7.71 -5.26 -7.85
C GLN A 78 -8.40 -4.52 -8.98
N GLY A 79 -7.70 -3.54 -9.55
CA GLY A 79 -8.19 -2.79 -10.70
C GLY A 79 -7.91 -3.48 -12.03
N TYR A 80 -8.38 -2.87 -13.12
CA TYR A 80 -8.06 -3.29 -14.49
C TYR A 80 -6.62 -2.95 -14.92
N ASN A 81 -5.93 -2.14 -14.12
CA ASN A 81 -4.53 -1.76 -14.28
C ASN A 81 -3.91 -1.53 -12.88
N ASN A 82 -2.60 -1.26 -12.85
CA ASN A 82 -1.87 -0.96 -11.61
C ASN A 82 -1.86 0.54 -11.25
N ASP A 83 -2.65 1.38 -11.93
CA ASP A 83 -2.64 2.84 -11.77
C ASP A 83 -3.85 3.36 -10.99
N PHE A 84 -5.03 2.77 -11.20
CA PHE A 84 -6.28 3.30 -10.66
C PHE A 84 -6.25 3.43 -9.13
N TYR A 85 -5.86 2.38 -8.42
CA TYR A 85 -5.84 2.36 -6.96
C TYR A 85 -4.61 3.05 -6.34
N LEU A 86 -3.72 3.64 -7.14
CA LEU A 86 -2.69 4.55 -6.61
C LEU A 86 -3.29 5.82 -6.02
N THR A 87 -4.45 6.27 -6.49
CA THR A 87 -5.07 7.52 -6.06
C THR A 87 -6.56 7.38 -5.73
N HIS A 88 -7.03 6.15 -5.51
CA HIS A 88 -8.41 5.86 -5.15
C HIS A 88 -8.49 4.96 -3.92
N ASP A 89 -9.44 5.26 -3.05
CA ASP A 89 -9.74 4.44 -1.87
C ASP A 89 -10.55 3.19 -2.22
N PHE A 90 -10.87 2.39 -1.20
CA PHE A 90 -11.68 1.17 -1.34
C PHE A 90 -13.06 1.43 -1.97
N TYR A 91 -13.63 2.62 -1.83
CA TYR A 91 -14.93 2.98 -2.39
C TYR A 91 -14.82 3.62 -3.78
N LYS A 92 -13.61 3.59 -4.39
CA LYS A 92 -13.29 4.21 -5.68
C LYS A 92 -13.38 5.74 -5.65
N ASN A 93 -13.37 6.37 -4.48
CA ASN A 93 -13.29 7.82 -4.36
C ASN A 93 -11.84 8.27 -4.47
N TYR A 94 -11.63 9.48 -4.99
CA TYR A 94 -10.30 10.07 -5.03
C TYR A 94 -9.72 10.23 -3.62
N LEU A 95 -8.57 9.59 -3.42
CA LEU A 95 -7.77 9.65 -2.21
C LEU A 95 -6.29 9.53 -2.64
N PRO A 96 -5.46 10.58 -2.50
CA PRO A 96 -4.07 10.56 -2.96
C PRO A 96 -3.19 9.46 -2.35
N LEU A 97 -3.60 8.94 -1.19
CA LEU A 97 -2.93 7.84 -0.49
C LEU A 97 -3.30 6.46 -1.04
N GLY A 98 -4.25 6.41 -1.98
CA GLY A 98 -4.65 5.21 -2.68
C GLY A 98 -5.20 4.12 -1.77
N SER A 99 -5.10 2.89 -2.27
CA SER A 99 -5.45 1.66 -1.57
C SER A 99 -4.27 0.68 -1.54
N ILE A 100 -4.41 -0.38 -0.76
CA ILE A 100 -3.62 -1.59 -0.96
C ILE A 100 -4.28 -2.36 -2.11
N PHE A 101 -3.52 -2.71 -3.15
CA PHE A 101 -4.08 -3.36 -4.33
C PHE A 101 -3.21 -4.47 -4.89
N MET A 102 -3.85 -5.52 -5.40
CA MET A 102 -3.20 -6.64 -6.09
C MET A 102 -2.93 -6.28 -7.55
N ASP A 103 -1.85 -6.81 -8.12
CA ASP A 103 -1.51 -6.62 -9.54
C ASP A 103 -2.66 -7.03 -10.46
N TYR A 104 -2.95 -6.23 -11.48
CA TYR A 104 -4.06 -6.49 -12.40
C TYR A 104 -3.93 -7.83 -13.16
N ARG A 105 -2.69 -8.35 -13.31
CA ARG A 105 -2.42 -9.63 -13.99
C ARG A 105 -2.76 -10.83 -13.11
N ASN A 106 -2.81 -10.64 -11.79
CA ASN A 106 -2.92 -11.76 -10.86
C ASN A 106 -4.30 -12.43 -10.87
N ASN A 107 -4.30 -13.74 -10.73
CA ASN A 107 -5.42 -14.57 -10.34
C ASN A 107 -5.11 -15.28 -9.02
N PHE A 108 -5.82 -14.90 -7.96
CA PHE A 108 -5.59 -15.40 -6.61
C PHE A 108 -5.58 -16.94 -6.50
N GLU A 109 -6.45 -17.63 -7.24
CA GLU A 109 -6.61 -19.08 -7.11
C GLU A 109 -5.60 -19.89 -7.93
N ASN A 110 -5.00 -19.29 -8.97
CA ASN A 110 -4.22 -20.01 -9.97
C ASN A 110 -2.73 -19.64 -9.98
N ASP A 111 -2.37 -18.45 -9.50
CA ASP A 111 -1.00 -17.97 -9.59
C ASP A 111 -0.12 -18.48 -8.46
N LYS A 112 1.15 -18.72 -8.80
CA LYS A 112 2.18 -19.11 -7.82
C LYS A 112 2.76 -17.92 -7.05
N SER A 113 2.56 -16.70 -7.54
CA SER A 113 3.11 -15.46 -7.00
C SER A 113 2.04 -14.37 -7.05
N LEU A 114 1.69 -13.82 -5.89
CA LEU A 114 0.76 -12.70 -5.77
C LEU A 114 1.56 -11.44 -5.47
N ILE A 115 1.33 -10.40 -6.26
CA ILE A 115 1.99 -9.11 -6.06
C ILE A 115 0.96 -8.12 -5.52
N VAL A 116 1.29 -7.54 -4.38
CA VAL A 116 0.45 -6.54 -3.70
C VAL A 116 1.25 -5.25 -3.58
N TYR A 117 0.62 -4.16 -3.98
CA TYR A 117 1.16 -2.81 -3.95
C TYR A 117 0.47 -1.98 -2.88
N GLY A 118 1.19 -1.00 -2.36
CA GLY A 118 0.69 -0.02 -1.41
C GLY A 118 1.71 1.10 -1.26
N HIS A 119 1.24 2.31 -0.98
CA HIS A 119 2.14 3.44 -0.79
C HIS A 119 2.98 3.28 0.49
N TYR A 120 4.25 3.69 0.39
CA TYR A 120 5.08 3.94 1.57
C TYR A 120 4.76 5.31 2.14
N MET A 121 4.09 5.35 3.29
CA MET A 121 3.65 6.60 3.92
C MET A 121 4.54 7.00 5.10
N LYS A 122 4.94 8.27 5.16
CA LYS A 122 5.79 8.81 6.26
C LYS A 122 5.15 8.74 7.65
N ASN A 123 3.83 8.86 7.74
CA ASN A 123 3.07 8.66 8.98
C ASN A 123 2.87 7.17 9.31
N LYS A 124 3.59 6.28 8.62
CA LYS A 124 3.62 4.84 8.81
C LYS A 124 2.35 4.09 8.40
N THR A 125 1.32 4.73 7.84
CA THR A 125 0.13 4.00 7.34
C THR A 125 0.44 3.25 6.03
N MET A 126 -0.53 2.44 5.56
CA MET A 126 -0.41 1.64 4.34
C MET A 126 0.80 0.69 4.44
N PHE A 127 1.74 0.71 3.49
CA PHE A 127 2.96 -0.08 3.55
C PHE A 127 4.14 0.64 4.20
N GLY A 128 3.89 1.76 4.88
CA GLY A 128 4.92 2.56 5.55
C GLY A 128 5.71 1.83 6.63
N GLN A 129 5.17 0.76 7.23
CA GLN A 129 5.88 -0.05 8.24
C GLN A 129 6.59 -1.27 7.67
N LEU A 130 6.53 -1.55 6.37
CA LEU A 130 7.30 -2.65 5.78
C LEU A 130 8.81 -2.44 5.90
N GLU A 131 9.28 -1.20 6.07
CA GLU A 131 10.69 -0.92 6.33
C GLU A 131 11.20 -1.53 7.65
N ASN A 132 10.32 -1.81 8.62
CA ASN A 132 10.70 -2.42 9.89
C ASN A 132 11.31 -3.81 9.69
N TYR A 133 10.94 -4.51 8.61
CA TYR A 133 11.51 -5.81 8.27
C TYR A 133 12.99 -5.75 7.86
N THR A 134 13.54 -4.56 7.61
CA THR A 134 14.99 -4.40 7.40
C THR A 134 15.80 -4.56 8.69
N ASP A 135 15.15 -4.49 9.86
CA ASP A 135 15.74 -4.86 11.14
C ASP A 135 15.66 -6.38 11.36
N GLU A 136 16.81 -7.00 11.62
CA GLU A 136 16.94 -8.46 11.71
C GLU A 136 16.13 -9.05 12.88
N VAL A 137 16.05 -8.36 14.00
CA VAL A 137 15.31 -8.84 15.18
C VAL A 137 13.81 -8.77 14.90
N PHE A 138 13.35 -7.62 14.40
CA PHE A 138 11.96 -7.44 14.01
C PHE A 138 11.51 -8.48 12.98
N PHE A 139 12.34 -8.72 11.95
CA PHE A 139 12.08 -9.72 10.92
C PHE A 139 11.87 -11.11 11.53
N LYS A 140 12.79 -11.58 12.39
CA LYS A 140 12.71 -12.92 12.99
C LYS A 140 11.52 -13.11 13.91
N GLU A 141 11.09 -12.05 14.60
CA GLU A 141 9.98 -12.11 15.55
C GLU A 141 8.60 -11.90 14.91
N ASN A 142 8.52 -11.28 13.72
CA ASN A 142 7.26 -10.82 13.13
C ASN A 142 7.06 -11.27 11.68
N ASN A 143 7.53 -12.45 11.28
CA ASN A 143 7.55 -12.89 9.89
C ASN A 143 6.24 -13.48 9.34
N LEU A 144 5.11 -13.39 10.03
CA LEU A 144 3.85 -14.00 9.58
C LEU A 144 2.89 -12.98 8.96
N VAL A 145 2.34 -13.32 7.81
CA VAL A 145 1.34 -12.54 7.06
C VAL A 145 0.06 -13.36 6.92
N GLU A 146 -1.08 -12.76 7.26
CA GLU A 146 -2.41 -13.36 7.13
C GLU A 146 -3.14 -12.78 5.93
N ILE A 147 -3.68 -13.65 5.09
CA ILE A 147 -4.57 -13.30 3.98
C ILE A 147 -5.92 -13.98 4.20
N ASN A 148 -6.98 -13.21 4.35
CA ASN A 148 -8.35 -13.73 4.41
C ASN A 148 -9.01 -13.62 3.03
N TYR A 149 -9.12 -14.75 2.34
CA TYR A 149 -9.73 -14.86 1.02
C TYR A 149 -11.00 -15.72 1.11
N LYS A 150 -12.15 -15.14 0.75
CA LYS A 150 -13.47 -15.76 0.89
C LYS A 150 -13.73 -16.22 2.34
N VAL A 151 -13.76 -17.53 2.57
CA VAL A 151 -13.98 -18.15 3.89
C VAL A 151 -12.71 -18.75 4.49
N GLN A 152 -11.58 -18.62 3.79
CA GLN A 152 -10.32 -19.25 4.14
C GLN A 152 -9.30 -18.21 4.58
N THR A 153 -8.58 -18.52 5.64
CA THR A 153 -7.38 -17.79 6.06
C THR A 153 -6.15 -18.55 5.58
N TYR A 154 -5.24 -17.83 4.94
CA TYR A 154 -3.92 -18.29 4.51
C TYR A 154 -2.86 -17.58 5.35
N THR A 155 -1.88 -18.32 5.83
CA THR A 155 -0.73 -17.77 6.55
C THR A 155 0.51 -17.96 5.70
N TYR A 156 1.20 -16.86 5.42
CA TYR A 156 2.46 -16.81 4.68
C TYR A 156 3.59 -16.42 5.62
N GLU A 157 4.78 -16.95 5.36
CA GLU A 157 6.01 -16.59 6.07
C GLU A 157 6.88 -15.70 5.19
N ILE A 158 7.30 -14.57 5.72
CA ILE A 158 8.26 -13.67 5.07
C ILE A 158 9.63 -14.35 5.13
N PHE A 159 10.21 -14.60 3.96
CA PHE A 159 11.54 -15.21 3.84
C PHE A 159 12.60 -14.26 3.26
N SER A 160 12.19 -13.11 2.72
CA SER A 160 13.10 -12.14 2.09
C SER A 160 12.59 -10.70 2.20
N VAL A 161 13.52 -9.76 2.30
CA VAL A 161 13.28 -8.31 2.33
C VAL A 161 14.48 -7.60 1.71
N TYR A 162 14.25 -6.74 0.72
CA TYR A 162 15.29 -5.96 0.09
C TYR A 162 14.71 -4.73 -0.62
N THR A 163 15.55 -3.75 -0.88
CA THR A 163 15.22 -2.62 -1.75
C THR A 163 15.54 -2.98 -3.20
N ALA A 164 14.55 -2.99 -4.07
CA ALA A 164 14.73 -3.24 -5.50
C ALA A 164 14.84 -1.92 -6.28
N ASP A 165 15.63 -1.92 -7.36
CA ASP A 165 15.53 -0.87 -8.38
C ASP A 165 14.37 -1.15 -9.35
N LEU A 166 14.03 -0.15 -10.16
CA LEU A 166 12.93 -0.25 -11.13
C LEU A 166 13.40 -0.70 -12.53
N ILE A 167 14.70 -0.98 -12.69
CA ILE A 167 15.33 -1.35 -13.96
C ILE A 167 15.13 -2.85 -14.20
N ASN A 168 15.50 -3.69 -13.23
CA ASN A 168 15.21 -5.12 -13.29
C ASN A 168 13.93 -5.42 -12.51
N ARG A 169 12.93 -5.98 -13.19
CA ARG A 169 11.60 -6.28 -12.63
C ARG A 169 11.30 -7.78 -12.56
N ASP A 170 12.33 -8.63 -12.57
CA ASP A 170 12.17 -10.09 -12.51
C ASP A 170 11.48 -10.53 -11.21
N TYR A 171 11.59 -9.72 -10.14
CA TYR A 171 10.85 -9.89 -8.88
C TYR A 171 9.32 -9.67 -9.00
N LEU A 172 8.84 -9.13 -10.13
CA LEU A 172 7.41 -8.92 -10.43
C LEU A 172 6.82 -9.99 -11.36
N SER A 173 7.47 -11.16 -11.43
CA SER A 173 7.03 -12.30 -12.21
C SER A 173 5.84 -13.01 -11.53
N ILE A 174 4.78 -13.24 -12.30
CA ILE A 174 3.52 -13.85 -11.83
C ILE A 174 3.29 -15.20 -12.50
N HIS A 175 3.42 -15.23 -13.83
CA HIS A 175 3.21 -16.43 -14.64
C HIS A 175 4.56 -17.06 -14.99
N PHE A 176 4.63 -18.38 -14.92
CA PHE A 176 5.84 -19.16 -15.19
C PHE A 176 5.50 -20.27 -16.17
N ASN A 177 6.27 -20.42 -17.24
CA ASN A 177 6.02 -21.43 -18.26
C ASN A 177 6.35 -22.84 -17.77
N ASN A 178 7.30 -22.95 -16.84
CA ASN A 178 7.74 -24.22 -16.27
C ASN A 178 8.28 -24.02 -14.84
N ASN A 179 8.62 -25.14 -14.19
CA ASN A 179 9.13 -25.12 -12.82
C ASN A 179 10.55 -24.56 -12.68
N ASP A 180 11.36 -24.59 -13.73
CA ASP A 180 12.73 -24.07 -13.68
C ASP A 180 12.73 -22.54 -13.69
N GLU A 181 11.85 -21.92 -14.48
CA GLU A 181 11.60 -20.48 -14.46
C GLU A 181 11.10 -20.00 -13.10
N PHE A 182 10.18 -20.76 -12.48
CA PHE A 182 9.70 -20.46 -11.14
C PHE A 182 10.81 -20.55 -10.08
N LYS A 183 11.65 -21.60 -10.14
CA LYS A 183 12.81 -21.74 -9.23
C LYS A 183 13.82 -20.62 -9.41
N TYR A 184 14.09 -20.22 -10.66
CA TYR A 184 14.97 -19.09 -10.94
C TYR A 184 14.44 -17.81 -10.30
N SER A 185 13.14 -17.53 -10.44
CA SER A 185 12.50 -16.37 -9.81
C SER A 185 12.58 -16.42 -8.27
N LEU A 186 12.34 -17.57 -7.64
CA LEU A 186 12.50 -17.74 -6.19
C LEU A 186 13.93 -17.48 -5.71
N ASN A 187 14.93 -18.00 -6.42
CA ASN A 187 16.34 -17.78 -6.09
C ASN A 187 16.75 -16.32 -6.31
N TYR A 188 16.13 -15.61 -7.26
CA TYR A 188 16.42 -14.20 -7.50
C TYR A 188 15.92 -13.30 -6.35
N ILE A 189 14.80 -13.66 -5.73
CA ILE A 189 14.18 -12.88 -4.64
C ILE A 189 14.64 -13.31 -3.24
N THR A 190 15.57 -14.25 -3.12
CA THR A 190 16.14 -14.73 -1.84
C THR A 190 17.57 -14.26 -1.70
#